data_AF-K2FNZ2-F1
#
_entry.id   AF-K2FNZ2-F1
#
_cell.length_a   1.000
_cell.length_b   1.000
_cell.length_c   1.000
_cell.angle_alpha   90.00
_cell.angle_beta   90.00
_cell.angle_gamma   90.00
#
_symmetry.space_group_name_H-M   'P 1'
#
loop_
_entity.id
_entity.type
_entity.pdbx_description
1 polymer ?
#
loop_
_entity_poly.entity_id
_entity_poly.type
_entity_poly.pdbx_seq_one_letter_code
_entity_poly.pdbx_strand_id
1 'polypeptide(L)'
;MKKEIFLENLKSEYRKTEATAHLKESGWDEIAKKIGTTPPFYKRLFSLTLMRASLAAFIFLILFTGVYSLALVSLPGELFYPVKILSEKVAKTVWGNNQVAMDHRAEEIITLSQKDKLNTQELKKVVIEYKTIVEKEQKTVQTSEKRREEFEKKLDDHHSKFDEIGRENPDIQKEIGDATHISEKEWESKDGD
;
A
#
# COMPACT_ATOMS: atom_id res chain seq x y z
N MET A 1 -4.64 -68.49 48.07
CA MET A 1 -4.22 -68.54 49.49
C MET A 1 -2.98 -67.72 49.85
N LYS A 2 -1.72 -68.06 49.52
CA LYS A 2 -0.55 -67.25 49.95
C LYS A 2 -0.49 -65.81 49.39
N LYS A 3 -0.93 -65.60 48.15
CA LYS A 3 -0.94 -64.27 47.50
C LYS A 3 -2.00 -63.31 48.05
N GLU A 4 -3.19 -63.82 48.37
CA GLU A 4 -4.28 -63.00 48.92
C GLU A 4 -3.93 -62.49 50.31
N ILE A 5 -3.38 -63.37 51.17
CA ILE A 5 -2.91 -63.00 52.51
C ILE A 5 -1.78 -61.95 52.42
N PHE A 6 -0.86 -62.11 51.47
CA PHE A 6 0.21 -61.12 51.25
C PHE A 6 -0.35 -59.76 50.83
N LEU A 7 -1.32 -59.73 49.90
CA LEU A 7 -1.95 -58.49 49.44
C LEU A 7 -2.77 -57.81 50.55
N GLU A 8 -3.48 -58.59 51.37
CA GLU A 8 -4.21 -58.05 52.52
C GLU A 8 -3.26 -57.44 53.56
N ASN A 9 -2.15 -58.12 53.87
CA ASN A 9 -1.13 -57.59 54.77
C ASN A 9 -0.51 -56.30 54.23
N LEU A 10 -0.17 -56.27 52.94
CA LEU A 10 0.44 -55.10 52.31
C LEU A 10 -0.53 -53.91 52.28
N LYS A 11 -1.82 -54.17 52.03
CA LYS A 11 -2.87 -53.15 52.10
C LYS A 11 -3.10 -52.65 53.53
N SER A 12 -3.02 -53.54 54.52
CA SER A 12 -3.12 -53.20 55.94
C SER A 12 -1.94 -52.34 56.39
N GLU A 13 -0.72 -52.69 56.02
CA GLU A 13 0.49 -51.91 56.30
C GLU A 13 0.45 -50.55 55.60
N TYR A 14 0.12 -50.51 54.30
CA TYR A 14 0.03 -49.27 53.54
C TYR A 14 -1.00 -48.28 54.12
N ARG A 15 -2.12 -48.78 54.66
CA ARG A 15 -3.13 -47.95 55.32
C ARG A 15 -2.67 -47.40 56.68
N LYS A 16 -1.71 -48.04 57.32
CA LYS A 16 -1.12 -47.60 58.60
C LYS A 16 0.03 -46.62 58.39
N THR A 17 0.59 -46.56 57.18
CA THR A 17 1.63 -45.59 56.85
C THR A 17 1.01 -44.20 56.76
N GLU A 18 1.32 -43.34 57.72
CA GLU A 18 0.93 -41.95 57.63
C GLU A 18 1.68 -41.25 56.49
N ALA A 19 0.95 -40.45 55.71
CA ALA A 19 1.59 -39.56 54.75
C ALA A 19 2.59 -38.66 55.47
N THR A 20 3.78 -38.49 54.88
CA THR A 20 4.82 -37.60 55.42
C THR A 20 4.26 -36.18 55.57
N ALA A 21 4.71 -35.44 56.60
CA ALA A 21 4.18 -34.11 56.92
C ALA A 21 4.16 -33.17 55.71
N HIS A 22 5.22 -33.20 54.89
CA HIS A 22 5.32 -32.47 53.62
C HIS A 22 4.18 -32.78 52.63
N LEU A 23 3.75 -34.05 52.52
CA LEU A 23 2.67 -34.44 51.62
C LEU A 23 1.30 -33.98 52.15
N LYS A 24 1.11 -33.97 53.48
CA LYS A 24 -0.11 -33.50 54.14
C LYS A 24 -0.28 -31.98 54.05
N GLU A 25 0.80 -31.22 54.21
CA GLU A 25 0.75 -29.76 54.28
C GLU A 25 0.78 -29.09 52.89
N SER A 26 1.65 -29.53 51.99
CA SER A 26 1.91 -28.84 50.73
C SER A 26 1.88 -29.73 49.49
N GLY A 27 1.70 -31.05 49.65
CA GLY A 27 1.73 -32.00 48.53
C GLY A 27 0.68 -31.72 47.46
N TRP A 28 -0.54 -31.35 47.87
CA TRP A 28 -1.62 -31.02 46.92
C TRP A 28 -1.36 -29.72 46.17
N ASP A 29 -0.82 -28.71 46.84
CA ASP A 29 -0.46 -27.43 46.21
C ASP A 29 0.69 -27.58 45.23
N GLU A 30 1.66 -28.45 45.53
CA GLU A 30 2.79 -28.73 44.65
C GLU A 30 2.37 -29.50 43.39
N ILE A 31 1.44 -30.45 43.54
CA ILE A 31 0.81 -31.18 42.42
C ILE A 31 -0.03 -30.22 41.58
N ALA A 32 -0.85 -29.38 42.21
CA ALA A 32 -1.69 -28.39 41.53
C ALA A 32 -0.84 -27.38 40.74
N LYS A 33 0.27 -26.90 41.32
CA LYS A 33 1.22 -26.03 40.63
C LYS A 33 1.86 -26.72 39.43
N LYS A 34 2.30 -27.98 39.55
CA LYS A 34 2.90 -28.73 38.44
C LYS A 34 1.91 -29.04 37.31
N ILE A 35 0.63 -29.22 37.62
CA ILE A 35 -0.42 -29.45 36.61
C ILE A 35 -0.84 -28.13 35.95
N GLY A 36 -0.88 -27.02 36.68
CA GLY A 36 -1.40 -25.72 36.22
C GLY A 36 -0.42 -24.83 35.42
N THR A 37 0.87 -25.13 35.38
CA THR A 37 1.88 -24.23 34.79
C THR A 37 2.14 -24.41 33.29
N THR A 38 1.57 -25.41 32.64
CA THR A 38 1.77 -25.59 31.19
C THR A 38 0.71 -24.77 30.45
N PRO A 39 1.07 -23.68 29.73
CA PRO A 39 0.09 -22.99 28.90
C PRO A 39 -0.47 -24.00 27.91
N PRO A 40 -1.80 -24.08 27.76
CA PRO A 40 -2.40 -25.12 26.95
C PRO A 40 -1.84 -25.07 25.53
N PHE A 41 -1.56 -26.24 24.95
CA PHE A 41 -0.92 -26.39 23.64
C PHE A 41 -1.59 -25.54 22.54
N TYR A 42 -2.91 -25.37 22.61
CA TYR A 42 -3.67 -24.50 21.69
C TYR A 42 -3.30 -23.01 21.80
N LYS A 43 -2.99 -22.46 22.98
CA LYS A 43 -2.54 -21.06 23.13
C LYS A 43 -1.16 -20.84 22.51
N ARG A 44 -0.25 -21.82 22.66
CA ARG A 44 1.11 -21.76 22.08
C ARG A 44 1.08 -21.90 20.56
N LEU A 45 0.25 -22.79 20.03
CA LEU A 45 0.05 -22.90 18.57
C LEU A 45 -0.61 -21.65 18.00
N PHE A 46 -1.65 -21.12 18.65
CA PHE A 46 -2.38 -19.93 18.20
C PHE A 46 -1.50 -18.68 18.20
N SER A 47 -0.63 -18.50 19.21
CA SER A 47 0.32 -17.38 19.25
C SER A 47 1.39 -17.50 18.16
N LEU A 48 1.88 -18.71 17.88
CA LEU A 48 2.88 -18.95 16.82
C LEU A 48 2.29 -18.78 15.41
N THR A 49 1.04 -19.21 15.18
CA THR A 49 0.37 -19.03 13.88
C THR A 49 -0.01 -17.57 13.65
N LEU A 50 -0.53 -16.86 14.66
CA LEU A 50 -0.77 -15.42 14.57
C LEU A 50 0.51 -14.62 14.37
N MET A 51 1.59 -14.96 15.05
CA MET A 51 2.89 -14.29 14.88
C MET A 51 3.45 -14.53 13.46
N ARG A 52 3.33 -15.75 12.94
CA ARG A 52 3.75 -16.06 11.55
C ARG A 52 2.85 -15.39 10.51
N ALA A 53 1.54 -15.36 10.73
CA ALA A 53 0.60 -14.71 9.83
C ALA A 53 0.77 -13.19 9.82
N SER A 54 0.99 -12.57 10.98
CA SER A 54 1.28 -11.13 11.07
C SER A 54 2.63 -10.78 10.46
N LEU A 55 3.67 -11.59 10.67
CA LEU A 55 4.96 -11.40 10.00
C LEU A 55 4.84 -11.54 8.48
N ALA A 56 4.11 -12.55 8.01
CA ALA A 56 3.84 -12.73 6.58
C ALA A 56 3.04 -11.55 6.00
N ALA A 57 2.02 -11.07 6.70
CA ALA A 57 1.25 -9.90 6.30
C ALA A 57 2.12 -8.63 6.26
N PHE A 58 3.03 -8.47 7.21
CA PHE A 58 3.97 -7.35 7.24
C PHE A 58 4.97 -7.39 6.08
N ILE A 59 5.55 -8.57 5.80
CA ILE A 59 6.42 -8.78 4.64
C ILE A 59 5.64 -8.49 3.35
N PHE A 60 4.41 -8.98 3.24
CA PHE A 60 3.56 -8.71 2.09
C PHE A 60 3.28 -7.21 1.91
N LEU A 61 3.06 -6.49 3.01
CA LEU A 61 2.83 -5.05 3.00
C LEU A 61 4.09 -4.27 2.57
N ILE A 62 5.28 -4.69 3.00
CA ILE A 62 6.56 -4.11 2.53
C ILE A 62 6.75 -4.37 1.03
N LEU A 63 6.52 -5.61 0.57
CA LEU A 63 6.65 -5.93 -0.84
C LEU A 63 5.64 -5.14 -1.69
N PHE A 64 4.40 -5.03 -1.22
CA PHE A 64 3.35 -4.31 -1.91
C PHE A 64 3.64 -2.80 -1.99
N THR A 65 4.12 -2.19 -0.90
CA THR A 65 4.52 -0.77 -0.88
C THR A 65 5.71 -0.50 -1.79
N GLY A 66 6.72 -1.38 -1.82
CA GLY A 66 7.85 -1.27 -2.72
C GLY A 66 7.43 -1.35 -4.20
N VAL A 67 6.62 -2.34 -4.57
CA VAL A 67 6.10 -2.46 -5.95
C VAL A 67 5.23 -1.27 -6.33
N TYR A 68 4.43 -0.76 -5.39
CA TYR A 68 3.60 0.43 -5.62
C TYR A 68 4.45 1.68 -5.90
N SER A 69 5.52 1.92 -5.13
CA SER A 69 6.42 3.05 -5.40
C SER A 69 7.10 2.97 -6.77
N LEU A 70 7.52 1.77 -7.19
CA LEU A 70 8.11 1.55 -8.52
C LEU A 70 7.08 1.78 -9.63
N ALA A 71 5.82 1.42 -9.39
CA ALA A 71 4.75 1.67 -10.34
C ALA A 71 4.47 3.17 -10.52
N LEU A 72 4.49 3.98 -9.45
CA LEU A 72 4.20 5.42 -9.55
C LEU A 72 5.20 6.16 -10.45
N VAL A 73 6.48 5.78 -10.40
CA VAL A 73 7.56 6.40 -11.20
C VAL A 73 7.63 5.80 -12.61
N SER A 74 6.95 4.67 -12.86
CA SER A 74 7.08 3.99 -14.14
C SER A 74 6.55 4.79 -15.31
N LEU A 75 7.26 4.72 -16.42
CA LEU A 75 6.95 5.38 -17.69
C LEU A 75 6.21 4.45 -18.64
N PRO A 76 5.51 4.98 -19.66
CA PRO A 76 4.88 4.17 -20.69
C PRO A 76 5.87 3.18 -21.30
N GLY A 77 5.49 1.90 -21.37
CA GLY A 77 6.36 0.83 -21.90
C GLY A 77 7.15 0.07 -20.84
N GLU A 78 7.20 0.57 -19.59
CA GLU A 78 7.86 -0.12 -18.49
C GLU A 78 6.96 -1.19 -17.83
N LEU A 79 7.59 -2.19 -17.19
CA LEU A 79 6.92 -3.37 -16.65
C LEU A 79 5.79 -3.04 -15.65
N PHE A 80 5.99 -2.00 -14.83
CA PHE A 80 5.05 -1.62 -13.77
C PHE A 80 4.03 -0.55 -14.20
N TYR A 81 4.09 -0.06 -15.44
CA TYR A 81 3.14 0.92 -15.96
C TYR A 81 1.68 0.47 -15.89
N PRO A 82 1.32 -0.80 -16.17
CA PRO A 82 -0.05 -1.27 -16.02
C PRO A 82 -0.58 -1.15 -14.59
N VAL A 83 0.29 -1.28 -13.57
CA VAL A 83 -0.07 -1.13 -12.16
C VAL A 83 -0.37 0.34 -11.85
N LYS A 84 0.41 1.28 -12.43
CA LYS A 84 0.14 2.72 -12.35
C LYS A 84 -1.24 3.06 -12.89
N ILE A 85 -1.56 2.61 -14.11
CA ILE A 85 -2.88 2.79 -14.74
C ILE A 85 -4.01 2.21 -13.89
N LEU A 86 -3.81 1.03 -13.30
CA LEU A 86 -4.81 0.44 -12.42
C LEU A 86 -5.03 1.29 -11.17
N SER A 87 -3.97 1.80 -10.56
CA SER A 87 -4.06 2.67 -9.39
C SER A 87 -4.80 3.98 -9.69
N GLU A 88 -4.57 4.57 -10.87
CA GLU A 88 -5.27 5.75 -11.36
C GLU A 88 -6.78 5.50 -11.55
N LYS A 89 -7.15 4.32 -12.07
CA LYS A 89 -8.56 3.92 -12.21
C LYS A 89 -9.24 3.79 -10.84
N VAL A 90 -8.57 3.17 -9.87
CA VAL A 90 -9.10 3.04 -8.50
C VAL A 90 -9.24 4.42 -7.85
N ALA A 91 -8.21 5.27 -7.95
CA ALA A 91 -8.23 6.65 -7.49
C ALA A 91 -9.42 7.43 -8.08
N LYS A 92 -9.63 7.32 -9.39
CA LYS A 92 -10.78 7.94 -10.07
C LYS A 92 -12.11 7.43 -9.55
N THR A 93 -12.25 6.13 -9.33
CA THR A 93 -13.49 5.56 -8.79
C THR A 93 -13.77 6.01 -7.36
N VAL A 94 -12.74 6.17 -6.53
CA VAL A 94 -12.87 6.57 -5.12
C VAL A 94 -13.11 8.07 -4.97
N TRP A 95 -12.32 8.91 -5.66
CA TRP A 95 -12.36 10.37 -5.54
C TRP A 95 -13.29 11.04 -6.54
N GLY A 96 -13.73 10.33 -7.58
CA GLY A 96 -14.64 10.85 -8.60
C GLY A 96 -14.01 11.92 -9.50
N ASN A 97 -12.68 12.00 -9.57
CA ASN A 97 -11.95 12.96 -10.42
C ASN A 97 -10.71 12.28 -11.06
N ASN A 98 -10.14 12.92 -12.07
CA ASN A 98 -8.95 12.44 -12.79
C ASN A 98 -7.67 13.17 -12.37
N GLN A 99 -7.68 13.93 -11.27
CA GLN A 99 -6.55 14.75 -10.86
C GLN A 99 -5.26 13.95 -10.72
N VAL A 100 -5.31 12.76 -10.13
CA VAL A 100 -4.12 11.90 -9.98
C VAL A 100 -3.56 11.44 -11.33
N ALA A 101 -4.42 11.07 -12.27
CA ALA A 101 -3.98 10.68 -13.60
C ALA A 101 -3.41 11.87 -14.37
N MET A 102 -3.96 13.07 -14.17
CA MET A 102 -3.47 14.31 -14.77
C MET A 102 -2.05 14.64 -14.28
N ASP A 103 -1.83 14.63 -12.96
CA ASP A 103 -0.52 14.88 -12.35
C ASP A 103 0.51 13.86 -12.83
N HIS A 104 0.15 12.58 -12.88
CA HIS A 104 1.03 11.52 -13.35
C HIS A 104 1.45 11.71 -14.81
N ARG A 105 0.53 12.12 -15.69
CA ARG A 105 0.88 12.39 -17.10
C ARG A 105 1.72 13.65 -17.24
N ALA A 106 1.49 14.69 -16.43
CA ALA A 106 2.37 15.85 -16.41
C ALA A 106 3.81 15.47 -15.99
N GLU A 107 3.94 14.65 -14.94
CA GLU A 107 5.25 14.17 -14.47
C GLU A 107 5.95 13.26 -15.49
N GLU A 108 5.20 12.44 -16.22
CA GLU A 108 5.73 11.64 -17.33
C GLU A 108 6.25 12.52 -18.48
N ILE A 109 5.54 13.61 -18.83
CA ILE A 109 6.00 14.58 -19.83
C ILE A 109 7.31 15.20 -19.36
N ILE A 110 7.39 15.65 -18.11
CA ILE A 110 8.60 16.24 -17.51
C ILE A 110 9.76 15.24 -17.58
N THR A 111 9.53 14.03 -17.08
CA THR A 111 10.57 12.99 -17.00
C THR A 111 11.06 12.57 -18.38
N LEU A 112 10.17 12.38 -19.36
CA LEU A 112 10.55 12.00 -20.72
C LEU A 112 11.31 13.11 -21.43
N SER A 113 10.96 14.36 -21.14
CA SER A 113 11.59 15.56 -21.70
C SER A 113 13.00 15.79 -21.17
N GLN A 114 13.28 15.39 -19.93
CA GLN A 114 14.59 15.56 -19.30
C GLN A 114 15.57 14.38 -19.56
N LYS A 115 15.16 13.34 -20.30
CA LYS A 115 16.03 12.20 -20.60
C LYS A 115 17.04 12.53 -21.70
N ASP A 116 18.30 12.12 -21.50
CA ASP A 116 19.39 12.22 -22.49
C ASP A 116 19.05 11.64 -23.87
N LYS A 117 18.19 10.62 -23.90
CA LYS A 117 17.64 10.04 -25.14
C LYS A 117 16.15 10.27 -25.17
N LEU A 118 15.75 11.30 -25.91
CA LEU A 118 14.35 11.63 -26.11
C LEU A 118 13.64 10.50 -26.86
N ASN A 119 12.64 9.90 -26.23
CA ASN A 119 11.69 9.03 -26.91
C ASN A 119 10.48 9.86 -27.35
N THR A 120 10.59 10.51 -28.51
CA THR A 120 9.56 11.40 -29.04
C THR A 120 8.21 10.72 -29.24
N GLN A 121 8.20 9.41 -29.50
CA GLN A 121 6.96 8.65 -29.68
C GLN A 121 6.21 8.47 -28.36
N GLU A 122 6.92 8.11 -27.28
CA GLU A 122 6.34 8.02 -25.94
C GLU A 122 5.90 9.40 -25.46
N LEU A 123 6.73 10.44 -25.65
CA LEU A 123 6.39 11.81 -25.26
C LEU A 123 5.08 12.26 -25.92
N LYS A 124 4.95 12.13 -27.25
CA LYS A 124 3.72 12.49 -27.97
C LYS A 124 2.50 11.72 -27.46
N LYS A 125 2.67 10.44 -27.14
CA LYS A 125 1.59 9.62 -26.59
C LYS A 125 1.13 10.16 -25.23
N VAL A 126 2.07 10.49 -24.33
CA VAL A 126 1.75 11.04 -23.01
C VAL A 126 1.10 12.42 -23.14
N VAL A 127 1.54 13.28 -24.05
CA VAL A 127 0.92 14.59 -24.32
C VAL A 127 -0.54 14.43 -24.78
N ILE A 128 -0.83 13.48 -25.67
CA ILE A 128 -2.21 13.18 -26.11
C ILE A 128 -3.06 12.65 -24.94
N GLU A 129 -2.50 11.77 -24.11
CA GLU A 129 -3.18 11.25 -22.92
C GLU A 129 -3.47 12.37 -21.90
N TYR A 130 -2.50 13.25 -21.66
CA TYR A 130 -2.63 14.44 -20.82
C TYR A 130 -3.78 15.33 -21.31
N LYS A 131 -3.79 15.67 -22.62
CA LYS A 131 -4.89 16.42 -23.26
C LYS A 131 -6.26 15.81 -22.97
N THR A 132 -6.37 14.51 -23.22
CA THR A 132 -7.63 13.78 -23.07
C THR A 132 -8.11 13.78 -21.62
N ILE A 133 -7.20 13.77 -20.65
CA ILE A 133 -7.53 13.82 -19.23
C ILE A 133 -7.98 15.23 -18.83
N VAL A 134 -7.25 16.27 -19.25
CA VAL A 134 -7.59 17.67 -19.01
C VAL A 134 -9.00 17.99 -19.55
N GLU A 135 -9.30 17.64 -20.81
CA GLU A 135 -10.62 17.85 -21.42
C GLU A 135 -11.76 17.11 -20.68
N LYS A 136 -11.46 15.92 -20.12
CA LYS A 136 -12.44 15.16 -19.33
C LYS A 136 -12.67 15.79 -17.97
N GLU A 137 -11.59 16.22 -17.32
CA GLU A 137 -11.65 16.81 -15.99
C GLU A 137 -12.34 18.17 -16.01
N GLN A 138 -12.08 18.98 -17.04
CA GLN A 138 -12.74 20.25 -17.25
C GLN A 138 -14.28 20.11 -17.29
N LYS A 139 -14.80 19.08 -17.99
CA LYS A 139 -16.24 18.78 -18.02
C LYS A 139 -16.81 18.41 -16.65
N THR A 140 -16.00 17.83 -15.77
CA THR A 140 -16.44 17.38 -14.44
C THR A 140 -16.33 18.46 -13.36
N VAL A 141 -15.35 19.36 -13.46
CA VAL A 141 -15.12 20.42 -12.45
C VAL A 141 -16.13 21.58 -12.53
N GLN A 142 -16.90 21.71 -13.62
CA GLN A 142 -18.00 22.69 -13.75
C GLN A 142 -19.06 22.60 -12.64
N THR A 143 -19.08 21.51 -11.89
CA THR A 143 -20.05 21.26 -10.81
C THR A 143 -19.66 21.85 -9.46
N SER A 144 -18.43 22.34 -9.28
CA SER A 144 -17.94 22.84 -7.99
C SER A 144 -16.84 23.88 -8.17
N GLU A 145 -17.07 25.09 -7.65
CA GLU A 145 -16.12 26.22 -7.69
C GLU A 145 -14.78 25.85 -7.05
N LYS A 146 -14.78 25.23 -5.87
CA LYS A 146 -13.55 24.75 -5.22
C LYS A 146 -12.76 23.76 -6.09
N ARG A 147 -13.43 22.81 -6.77
CA ARG A 147 -12.73 21.86 -7.65
C ARG A 147 -12.18 22.55 -8.89
N ARG A 148 -12.87 23.57 -9.38
CA ARG A 148 -12.41 24.39 -10.49
C ARG A 148 -11.14 25.15 -10.11
N GLU A 149 -11.11 25.80 -8.96
CA GLU A 149 -9.90 26.48 -8.46
C GLU A 149 -8.71 25.52 -8.29
N GLU A 150 -8.95 24.33 -7.70
CA GLU A 150 -7.90 23.31 -7.55
C GLU A 150 -7.38 22.79 -8.90
N PHE A 151 -8.28 22.65 -9.88
CA PHE A 151 -7.93 22.24 -11.23
C PHE A 151 -7.12 23.31 -11.98
N GLU A 152 -7.55 24.57 -11.91
CA GLU A 152 -6.85 25.71 -12.51
C GLU A 152 -5.45 25.88 -11.93
N LYS A 153 -5.32 25.83 -10.60
CA LYS A 153 -4.01 25.89 -9.94
C LYS A 153 -3.06 24.80 -10.45
N LYS A 154 -3.57 23.59 -10.67
CA LYS A 154 -2.76 22.50 -11.20
C LYS A 154 -2.34 22.71 -12.66
N LEU A 155 -3.21 23.28 -13.48
CA LEU A 155 -2.85 23.62 -14.86
C LEU A 155 -1.77 24.69 -14.89
N ASP A 156 -1.85 25.70 -14.02
CA ASP A 156 -0.81 26.74 -13.89
C ASP A 156 0.53 26.15 -13.44
N ASP A 157 0.51 25.26 -12.45
CA ASP A 157 1.71 24.55 -11.97
C ASP A 157 2.32 23.70 -13.10
N HIS A 158 1.50 23.00 -13.90
CA HIS A 158 1.98 22.20 -15.04
C HIS A 158 2.53 23.08 -16.16
N HIS A 159 1.82 24.15 -16.53
CA HIS A 159 2.25 25.10 -17.55
C HIS A 159 3.63 25.67 -17.22
N SER A 160 3.81 26.14 -15.98
CA SER A 160 5.07 26.71 -15.50
C SER A 160 6.23 25.73 -15.66
N LYS A 161 6.03 24.45 -15.29
CA LYS A 161 7.05 23.41 -15.44
C LYS A 161 7.35 23.07 -16.90
N PHE A 162 6.32 23.01 -17.75
CA PHE A 162 6.50 22.72 -19.18
C PHE A 162 7.23 23.87 -19.89
N ASP A 163 6.91 25.11 -19.57
CA ASP A 163 7.58 26.29 -20.10
C ASP A 163 9.04 26.37 -19.64
N GLU A 164 9.32 26.10 -18.35
CA GLU A 164 10.69 26.01 -17.83
C GLU A 164 11.52 24.98 -18.60
N ILE A 165 11.00 23.76 -18.78
CA ILE A 165 11.69 22.70 -19.52
C ILE A 165 11.92 23.09 -20.99
N GLY A 166 10.93 23.71 -21.63
CA GLY A 166 11.04 24.18 -23.01
C GLY A 166 12.10 25.29 -23.19
N ARG A 167 12.29 26.15 -22.18
CA ARG A 167 13.35 27.16 -22.16
C ARG A 167 14.72 26.55 -21.92
N GLU A 168 14.82 25.57 -21.03
CA GLU A 168 16.07 24.87 -20.72
C GLU A 168 16.52 23.95 -21.87
N ASN A 169 15.56 23.41 -22.63
CA ASN A 169 15.81 22.45 -23.71
C ASN A 169 15.07 22.90 -24.99
N PRO A 170 15.65 23.84 -25.78
CA PRO A 170 15.01 24.36 -26.99
C PRO A 170 14.69 23.28 -28.02
N ASP A 171 15.48 22.20 -28.07
CA ASP A 171 15.35 21.10 -29.02
C ASP A 171 14.06 20.28 -28.84
N ILE A 172 13.43 20.36 -27.66
CA ILE A 172 12.20 19.63 -27.32
C ILE A 172 11.00 20.57 -27.12
N GLN A 173 11.21 21.88 -27.29
CA GLN A 173 10.19 22.91 -27.11
C GLN A 173 8.99 22.67 -28.03
N LYS A 174 9.23 22.14 -29.25
CA LYS A 174 8.16 21.82 -30.20
C LYS A 174 7.30 20.65 -29.74
N GLU A 175 7.91 19.66 -29.10
CA GLU A 175 7.25 18.44 -28.63
C GLU A 175 6.44 18.69 -27.34
N ILE A 176 6.90 19.59 -26.48
CA ILE A 176 6.21 19.99 -25.23
C ILE A 176 5.22 21.13 -25.47
N GLY A 177 5.39 21.92 -26.54
CA GLY A 177 4.55 23.08 -26.84
C GLY A 177 3.06 22.76 -26.92
N ASP A 178 2.69 21.56 -27.39
CA ASP A 178 1.31 21.08 -27.35
C ASP A 178 0.79 20.95 -25.91
N ALA A 179 1.60 20.41 -24.98
CA ALA A 179 1.26 20.30 -23.56
C ALA A 179 1.16 21.67 -22.88
N THR A 180 2.11 22.57 -23.15
CA THR A 180 2.10 23.96 -22.67
C THR A 180 0.83 24.68 -23.10
N HIS A 181 0.46 24.57 -24.38
CA HIS A 181 -0.75 25.17 -24.94
C HIS A 181 -2.03 24.52 -24.40
N ILE A 182 -2.05 23.22 -24.10
CA ILE A 182 -3.21 22.59 -23.44
C ILE A 182 -3.43 23.17 -22.04
N SER A 183 -2.37 23.37 -21.26
CA SER A 183 -2.49 24.00 -19.94
C SER A 183 -2.86 25.48 -20.01
N GLU A 184 -2.46 26.18 -21.07
CA GLU A 184 -2.72 27.62 -21.29
C GLU A 184 -4.12 27.90 -21.87
N LYS A 185 -4.55 27.15 -22.89
CA LYS A 185 -5.83 27.40 -23.58
C LYS A 185 -7.05 27.22 -22.67
N GLU A 186 -6.94 26.32 -21.69
CA GLU A 186 -8.02 26.11 -20.72
C GLU A 186 -8.07 27.19 -19.64
N TRP A 187 -7.00 27.97 -19.48
CA TRP A 187 -6.93 29.18 -18.67
C TRP A 187 -7.61 30.38 -19.36
N GLU A 188 -7.37 30.59 -20.66
CA GLU A 188 -7.96 31.70 -21.44
C GLU A 188 -9.48 31.60 -21.66
N SER A 189 -10.09 30.42 -21.44
CA SER A 189 -11.55 30.24 -21.52
C SER A 189 -12.35 31.06 -20.49
N LYS A 190 -11.67 31.80 -19.59
CA LYS A 190 -12.25 32.72 -18.60
C LYS A 190 -12.27 34.19 -19.01
N ASP A 191 -11.41 34.65 -19.91
CA ASP A 191 -11.28 36.09 -20.21
C ASP A 191 -12.12 36.53 -21.44
N GLY A 192 -12.90 35.61 -22.01
CA GLY A 192 -13.67 35.80 -23.24
C GLY A 192 -15.19 35.84 -23.12
N ASP A 193 -15.76 35.90 -21.91
CA ASP A 193 -17.21 36.06 -21.67
C ASP A 193 -17.51 37.23 -20.71
#